data_AF-A0A8H7CB32-F1
#
_entry.id   AF-A0A8H7CB32-F1
#
_cell.length_a   1.000
_cell.length_b   1.000
_cell.length_c   1.000
_cell.angle_alpha   90.00
_cell.angle_beta   90.00
_cell.angle_gamma   90.00
#
_symmetry.space_group_name_H-M   'P 1'
#
loop_
_entity.id
_entity.type
_entity.pdbx_description
1 polymer ?
#
loop_
_entity_poly.entity_id
_entity_poly.type
_entity_poly.pdbx_seq_one_letter_code
_entity_poly.pdbx_strand_id
1 'polypeptide(L)'
;MDQTQIYSRPPGSHFFGLLIGIDQYRSGALWNLESCVEDAKSVQRWFLKDLKVPKDHLCVLLDKDATKDSIEKCFSSHLLHNPNIQHGDAIIIYFAGHGSTIPAPVDWFHKGSVSGTAEVLCTYDFGHGGVGGISDRSLHGMLVDLSKAKGDNITVILDSCFSPLTRDRHHTRWTPSEKVLPRDLLAGLWSTASARDYPRDVGFYNTTEAYTLLAACSPGEKAIEGKEGGKFTTTLLETAREVALHNVSCAGMIKHLRSKIGGGQRPFAAGPNVKRPIFDAVPFVPDGRYFQTDLAHDPKLLRIGLGAVHGVVEGTEFSVHKHNYCGSWNPPLANVSVTHVYPTWSFAHTKSPIPIPPDGCWAQIRRWNNRGSFSLQSKKSSSAMRRPSRVSLQSLARSFLLFPKM
;
A
#
# COMPACT_ATOMS: atom_id res chain seq x y z
N MET A 1 17.32 27.90 -5.30
CA MET A 1 17.86 26.69 -5.94
C MET A 1 18.32 25.81 -4.81
N ASP A 2 17.53 24.80 -4.47
CA ASP A 2 18.01 23.69 -3.67
C ASP A 2 17.41 22.41 -4.27
N GLN A 3 18.30 21.45 -4.47
CA GLN A 3 18.13 20.31 -5.34
C GLN A 3 17.17 19.32 -4.67
N THR A 4 16.17 18.88 -5.40
CA THR A 4 15.41 17.67 -5.10
C THR A 4 16.40 16.51 -5.01
N GLN A 5 16.81 16.18 -3.78
CA GLN A 5 17.50 14.92 -3.46
C GLN A 5 16.53 13.79 -3.80
N ILE A 6 16.63 13.28 -5.02
CA ILE A 6 16.13 11.96 -5.36
C ILE A 6 17.05 11.01 -4.58
N TYR A 7 16.59 10.58 -3.40
CA TYR A 7 17.23 9.50 -2.67
C TYR A 7 17.33 8.31 -3.63
N SER A 8 18.53 8.01 -4.11
CA SER A 8 18.81 6.84 -4.93
C SER A 8 18.63 5.61 -4.03
N ARG A 9 17.41 5.07 -4.08
CA ARG A 9 16.98 3.93 -3.28
C ARG A 9 17.81 2.69 -3.64
N PRO A 10 18.24 1.88 -2.65
CA PRO A 10 19.03 0.69 -2.95
C PRO A 10 18.27 -0.26 -3.89
N PRO A 11 18.96 -0.86 -4.87
CA PRO A 11 18.37 -1.89 -5.72
C PRO A 11 17.88 -3.06 -4.85
N GLY A 12 16.60 -3.43 -5.01
CA GLY A 12 16.02 -4.58 -4.30
C GLY A 12 15.18 -4.25 -3.08
N SER A 13 14.72 -3.01 -2.90
CA SER A 13 13.80 -2.72 -1.81
C SER A 13 12.33 -3.04 -2.19
N HIS A 14 11.73 -3.95 -1.44
CA HIS A 14 10.47 -4.62 -1.73
C HIS A 14 9.31 -4.15 -0.84
N PHE A 15 8.11 -4.62 -1.16
CA PHE A 15 6.88 -4.35 -0.43
C PHE A 15 6.32 -5.67 0.12
N PHE A 16 5.98 -5.71 1.40
CA PHE A 16 5.42 -6.86 2.12
C PHE A 16 4.18 -6.45 2.91
N GLY A 17 3.28 -7.41 3.17
CA GLY A 17 2.05 -7.11 3.90
C GLY A 17 1.45 -8.28 4.69
N LEU A 18 0.82 -7.94 5.80
CA LEU A 18 -0.09 -8.78 6.57
C LEU A 18 -1.48 -8.14 6.54
N LEU A 19 -2.46 -8.80 5.91
CA LEU A 19 -3.81 -8.27 5.72
C LEU A 19 -4.81 -9.13 6.50
N ILE A 20 -5.58 -8.51 7.38
CA ILE A 20 -6.50 -9.18 8.29
C ILE A 20 -7.90 -8.63 8.08
N GLY A 21 -8.88 -9.50 7.85
CA GLY A 21 -10.29 -9.14 7.68
C GLY A 21 -11.20 -10.12 8.43
N ILE A 22 -12.01 -9.62 9.35
CA ILE A 22 -12.84 -10.46 10.23
C ILE A 22 -14.29 -9.98 10.20
N ASP A 23 -15.14 -10.78 9.58
CA ASP A 23 -16.59 -10.59 9.57
C ASP A 23 -17.25 -11.46 10.63
N GLN A 24 -16.82 -12.72 10.72
CA GLN A 24 -17.41 -13.71 11.61
C GLN A 24 -16.57 -13.86 12.87
N TYR A 25 -17.21 -13.90 14.03
CA TYR A 25 -16.53 -14.13 15.31
C TYR A 25 -16.96 -15.45 15.93
N ARG A 26 -16.03 -16.15 16.58
CA ARG A 26 -16.28 -17.46 17.22
C ARG A 26 -17.27 -17.36 18.38
N SER A 27 -17.21 -16.26 19.13
CA SER A 27 -18.09 -16.02 20.26
C SER A 27 -19.46 -15.56 19.78
N GLY A 28 -20.50 -16.37 19.98
CA GLY A 28 -21.88 -15.99 19.62
C GLY A 28 -22.48 -14.83 20.44
N ALA A 29 -21.70 -14.18 21.31
CA ALA A 29 -22.10 -12.93 21.96
C ALA A 29 -21.66 -11.68 21.18
N LEU A 30 -20.74 -11.84 20.23
CA LEU A 30 -20.36 -10.78 19.30
C LEU A 30 -21.31 -10.86 18.11
N TRP A 31 -21.73 -9.71 17.61
CA TRP A 31 -22.37 -9.67 16.31
C TRP A 31 -21.31 -9.78 15.22
N ASN A 32 -21.75 -10.24 14.05
CA ASN A 32 -20.89 -10.32 12.90
C ASN A 32 -20.95 -9.02 12.10
N LEU A 33 -19.88 -8.77 11.37
CA LEU A 33 -19.76 -7.75 10.35
C LEU A 33 -19.99 -8.40 8.97
N GLU A 34 -20.11 -7.59 7.92
CA GLU A 34 -20.49 -8.04 6.59
C GLU A 34 -19.44 -7.77 5.50
N SER A 35 -18.43 -6.94 5.78
CA SER A 35 -17.57 -6.38 4.73
C SER A 35 -16.06 -6.43 4.97
N CYS A 36 -15.60 -6.74 6.18
CA CYS A 36 -14.19 -6.72 6.55
C CYS A 36 -13.35 -7.74 5.76
N VAL A 37 -13.92 -8.90 5.43
CA VAL A 37 -13.25 -9.90 4.60
C VAL A 37 -13.07 -9.41 3.17
N GLU A 38 -14.11 -8.79 2.59
CA GLU A 38 -14.04 -8.27 1.22
C GLU A 38 -13.16 -7.02 1.14
N ASP A 39 -13.13 -6.20 2.19
CA ASP A 39 -12.20 -5.09 2.36
C ASP A 39 -10.74 -5.56 2.31
N ALA A 40 -10.36 -6.57 3.12
CA ALA A 40 -9.01 -7.13 3.12
C ALA A 40 -8.64 -7.72 1.75
N LYS A 41 -9.57 -8.40 1.07
CA LYS A 41 -9.39 -8.90 -0.30
C LYS A 41 -9.26 -7.77 -1.32
N SER A 42 -9.95 -6.65 -1.13
CA SER A 42 -9.88 -5.48 -2.01
C SER A 42 -8.53 -4.79 -1.90
N VAL A 43 -8.00 -4.63 -0.68
CA VAL A 43 -6.63 -4.17 -0.43
C VAL A 43 -5.61 -5.14 -1.02
N GLN A 44 -5.80 -6.46 -0.85
CA GLN A 44 -4.94 -7.46 -1.49
C GLN A 44 -4.93 -7.30 -3.02
N ARG A 45 -6.10 -7.15 -3.64
CA ARG A 45 -6.23 -6.96 -5.09
C ARG A 45 -5.53 -5.69 -5.55
N TRP A 46 -5.65 -4.59 -4.81
CA TRP A 46 -4.92 -3.35 -5.10
C TRP A 46 -3.41 -3.58 -5.11
N PHE A 47 -2.87 -4.22 -4.07
CA PHE A 47 -1.43 -4.50 -3.99
C PHE A 47 -0.93 -5.44 -5.10
N LEU A 48 -1.66 -6.52 -5.39
CA LEU A 48 -1.27 -7.47 -6.43
C LEU A 48 -1.41 -6.90 -7.85
N LYS A 49 -2.53 -6.24 -8.15
CA LYS A 49 -2.89 -5.85 -9.51
C LYS A 49 -2.32 -4.51 -9.90
N ASP A 50 -2.36 -3.54 -9.00
CA ASP A 50 -2.04 -2.15 -9.33
C ASP A 50 -0.60 -1.83 -8.93
N LEU A 51 -0.17 -2.31 -7.76
CA LEU A 51 1.20 -2.12 -7.27
C LEU A 51 2.18 -3.23 -7.66
N LYS A 52 1.69 -4.31 -8.30
CA LYS A 52 2.49 -5.45 -8.78
C LYS A 52 3.32 -6.13 -7.68
N VAL A 53 2.82 -6.10 -6.45
CA VAL A 53 3.45 -6.79 -5.32
C VAL A 53 3.39 -8.31 -5.57
N PRO A 54 4.51 -9.05 -5.36
CA PRO A 54 4.50 -10.50 -5.47
C PRO A 54 3.53 -11.15 -4.48
N LYS A 55 2.86 -12.23 -4.90
CA LYS A 55 1.82 -12.87 -4.09
C LYS A 55 2.35 -13.43 -2.77
N ASP A 56 3.54 -13.99 -2.80
CA ASP A 56 4.27 -14.54 -1.65
C ASP A 56 4.77 -13.47 -0.67
N HIS A 57 4.70 -12.19 -1.03
CA HIS A 57 4.99 -11.09 -0.11
C HIS A 57 3.77 -10.70 0.76
N LEU A 58 2.58 -11.24 0.46
CA LEU A 58 1.34 -10.92 1.17
C LEU A 58 0.82 -12.14 1.96
N CYS A 59 0.73 -12.02 3.28
CA CYS A 59 -0.01 -12.94 4.16
C CYS A 59 -1.42 -12.37 4.37
N VAL A 60 -2.46 -13.20 4.20
CA VAL A 60 -3.85 -12.79 4.37
C VAL A 60 -4.55 -13.76 5.33
N LEU A 61 -5.14 -13.23 6.39
CA LEU A 61 -5.89 -13.99 7.40
C LEU A 61 -7.34 -13.51 7.43
N LEU A 62 -8.30 -14.41 7.22
CA LEU A 62 -9.71 -14.08 7.08
C LEU A 62 -10.55 -14.91 8.05
N ASP A 63 -11.52 -14.28 8.71
CA ASP A 63 -12.46 -14.91 9.66
C ASP A 63 -11.75 -15.92 10.58
N LYS A 64 -12.13 -17.20 10.52
CA LYS A 64 -11.61 -18.30 11.35
C LYS A 64 -10.09 -18.46 11.34
N ASP A 65 -9.44 -17.99 10.27
CA ASP A 65 -7.98 -18.08 10.14
C ASP A 65 -7.28 -16.93 10.90
N ALA A 66 -8.00 -15.83 11.19
CA ALA A 66 -7.53 -14.67 11.92
C ALA A 66 -7.72 -14.80 13.44
N THR A 67 -7.32 -15.95 13.99
CA THR A 67 -7.18 -16.12 15.45
C THR A 67 -6.03 -15.26 15.98
N LYS A 68 -6.03 -14.97 17.29
CA LYS A 68 -4.91 -14.26 17.91
C LYS A 68 -3.57 -14.96 17.66
N ASP A 69 -3.51 -16.25 17.91
CA ASP A 69 -2.32 -17.08 17.70
C ASP A 69 -1.87 -17.07 16.22
N SER A 70 -2.80 -17.18 15.28
CA SER A 70 -2.49 -17.12 13.84
C SER A 70 -1.92 -15.77 13.43
N ILE A 71 -2.46 -14.66 13.93
CA ILE A 71 -1.99 -13.31 13.61
C ILE A 71 -0.58 -13.10 14.18
N GLU A 72 -0.35 -13.45 15.44
CA GLU A 72 0.96 -13.35 16.09
C GLU A 72 2.01 -14.24 15.41
N LYS A 73 1.64 -15.47 15.04
CA LYS A 73 2.50 -16.37 14.25
C LYS A 73 2.81 -15.81 12.88
N CYS A 74 1.81 -15.36 12.11
CA CYS A 74 2.09 -14.79 10.79
C CYS A 74 2.93 -13.52 10.91
N PHE A 75 2.64 -12.63 11.87
CA PHE A 75 3.49 -11.47 12.14
C PHE A 75 4.95 -11.89 12.40
N SER A 76 5.16 -12.86 13.29
CA SER A 76 6.49 -13.35 13.64
C SER A 76 7.23 -13.98 12.46
N SER A 77 6.59 -14.91 11.73
CA SER A 77 7.26 -15.67 10.67
C SER A 77 7.34 -14.92 9.34
N HIS A 78 6.28 -14.20 8.96
CA HIS A 78 6.14 -13.54 7.66
C HIS A 78 6.76 -12.15 7.61
N LEU A 79 6.76 -11.43 8.73
CA LEU A 79 7.29 -10.06 8.79
C LEU A 79 8.60 -9.97 9.60
N LEU A 80 8.57 -10.36 10.87
CA LEU A 80 9.69 -10.13 11.78
C LEU A 80 10.92 -10.97 11.43
N HIS A 81 10.75 -12.29 11.27
CA HIS A 81 11.84 -13.24 11.04
C HIS A 81 12.03 -13.63 9.57
N ASN A 82 11.34 -12.95 8.64
CA ASN A 82 11.46 -13.25 7.22
C ASN A 82 12.79 -12.71 6.66
N PRO A 83 13.69 -13.57 6.16
CA PRO A 83 15.01 -13.14 5.66
C PRO A 83 14.93 -12.39 4.32
N ASN A 84 13.80 -12.48 3.61
CA ASN A 84 13.62 -11.78 2.34
C ASN A 84 13.30 -10.29 2.53
N ILE A 85 12.92 -9.88 3.74
CA ILE A 85 12.63 -8.48 4.05
C ILE A 85 13.93 -7.80 4.50
N GLN A 86 14.40 -6.86 3.70
CA GLN A 86 15.58 -6.06 3.98
C GLN A 86 15.23 -4.79 4.74
N HIS A 87 16.24 -4.19 5.37
CA HIS A 87 16.06 -2.93 6.07
C HIS A 87 15.63 -1.83 5.07
N GLY A 88 14.51 -1.15 5.33
CA GLY A 88 13.94 -0.11 4.47
C GLY A 88 12.90 -0.59 3.45
N ASP A 89 12.62 -1.89 3.40
CA ASP A 89 11.46 -2.42 2.68
C ASP A 89 10.15 -1.87 3.27
N ALA A 90 9.14 -1.66 2.41
CA ALA A 90 7.84 -1.23 2.87
C ALA A 90 7.08 -2.41 3.48
N ILE A 91 6.63 -2.25 4.73
CA ILE A 91 5.84 -3.27 5.42
C ILE A 91 4.48 -2.70 5.79
N ILE A 92 3.42 -3.38 5.38
CA ILE A 92 2.04 -3.00 5.67
C ILE A 92 1.38 -3.99 6.60
N ILE A 93 0.69 -3.47 7.62
CA ILE A 93 -0.24 -4.26 8.43
C ILE A 93 -1.61 -3.63 8.26
N TYR A 94 -2.54 -4.37 7.68
CA TYR A 94 -3.91 -3.93 7.46
C TYR A 94 -4.85 -4.76 8.34
N PHE A 95 -5.76 -4.10 9.04
CA PHE A 95 -6.79 -4.75 9.84
C PHE A 95 -8.16 -4.11 9.58
N ALA A 96 -9.14 -4.93 9.23
CA ALA A 96 -10.56 -4.61 9.22
C ALA A 96 -11.32 -5.58 10.13
N GLY A 97 -12.09 -5.04 11.06
CA GLY A 97 -12.84 -5.83 12.04
C GLY A 97 -13.25 -4.99 13.24
N HIS A 98 -13.76 -5.64 14.28
CA HIS A 98 -14.13 -4.97 15.52
C HIS A 98 -12.91 -4.48 16.29
N GLY A 99 -13.02 -3.26 16.81
CA GLY A 99 -12.24 -2.82 17.96
C GLY A 99 -13.06 -2.96 19.25
N SER A 100 -12.38 -2.92 20.38
CA SER A 100 -13.02 -2.84 21.69
C SER A 100 -12.14 -2.10 22.69
N THR A 101 -12.70 -1.89 23.87
CA THR A 101 -12.03 -1.28 25.01
C THR A 101 -12.28 -2.16 26.23
N ILE A 102 -11.22 -2.52 26.94
CA ILE A 102 -11.26 -3.40 28.12
C ILE A 102 -10.67 -2.65 29.32
N PRO A 103 -11.19 -2.82 30.54
CA PRO A 103 -10.54 -2.28 31.74
C PRO A 103 -9.08 -2.75 31.84
N ALA A 104 -8.16 -1.80 31.97
CA ALA A 104 -6.74 -2.10 32.05
C ALA A 104 -6.42 -2.84 33.37
N PRO A 105 -5.55 -3.85 33.35
CA PRO A 105 -5.01 -4.48 34.55
C PRO A 105 -4.30 -3.49 35.46
N VAL A 106 -4.10 -3.89 36.72
CA VAL A 106 -3.13 -3.22 37.59
C VAL A 106 -1.75 -3.28 36.94
N ASP A 107 -0.97 -2.21 37.08
CA ASP A 107 0.37 -2.04 36.51
C ASP A 107 0.42 -2.10 34.97
N TRP A 108 -0.73 -1.93 34.30
CA TRP A 108 -0.79 -1.97 32.84
C TRP A 108 0.01 -0.84 32.16
N PHE A 109 0.07 0.34 32.77
CA PHE A 109 0.77 1.48 32.17
C PHE A 109 2.13 1.73 32.81
N HIS A 110 2.12 1.89 34.13
CA HIS A 110 3.31 2.01 34.96
C HIS A 110 3.04 1.29 36.28
N LYS A 111 4.10 0.90 36.98
CA LYS A 111 3.98 0.28 38.30
C LYS A 111 3.22 1.22 39.25
N GLY A 112 2.15 0.72 39.86
CA GLY A 112 1.19 1.46 40.67
C GLY A 112 -0.04 1.99 39.91
N SER A 113 -0.15 1.80 38.58
CA SER A 113 -1.33 2.22 37.84
C SER A 113 -2.52 1.30 38.16
N VAL A 114 -3.57 1.83 38.78
CA VAL A 114 -4.73 1.04 39.27
C VAL A 114 -6.02 1.21 38.44
N SER A 115 -6.02 2.09 37.44
CA SER A 115 -7.21 2.39 36.62
C SER A 115 -6.83 2.72 35.18
N GLY A 116 -7.79 2.58 34.26
CA GLY A 116 -7.66 2.94 32.85
C GLY A 116 -8.29 1.88 31.94
N THR A 117 -8.11 2.05 30.64
CA THR A 117 -8.64 1.14 29.64
C THR A 117 -7.60 0.85 28.57
N ALA A 118 -7.56 -0.40 28.10
CA ALA A 118 -6.77 -0.81 26.96
C ALA A 118 -7.66 -0.94 25.72
N GLU A 119 -7.22 -0.38 24.60
CA GLU A 119 -7.86 -0.60 23.31
C GLU A 119 -7.36 -1.92 22.71
N VAL A 120 -8.24 -2.66 22.05
CA VAL A 120 -7.91 -3.97 21.46
C VAL A 120 -8.50 -4.12 20.06
N LEU A 121 -7.75 -4.77 19.19
CA LEU A 121 -8.26 -5.34 17.94
C LEU A 121 -8.87 -6.72 18.27
N CYS A 122 -10.15 -6.89 17.99
CA CYS A 122 -10.85 -8.14 18.24
C CYS A 122 -10.47 -9.16 17.16
N THR A 123 -9.81 -10.23 17.57
CA THR A 123 -9.48 -11.38 16.71
C THR A 123 -10.69 -12.29 16.56
N TYR A 124 -10.65 -13.27 15.65
CA TYR A 124 -11.76 -14.21 15.43
C TYR A 124 -12.26 -14.88 16.72
N ASP A 125 -11.33 -15.24 17.58
CA ASP A 125 -11.52 -15.91 18.86
C ASP A 125 -11.70 -14.95 20.05
N PHE A 126 -11.88 -13.65 19.82
CA PHE A 126 -12.08 -12.66 20.87
C PHE A 126 -13.25 -13.02 21.80
N GLY A 127 -13.00 -12.97 23.11
CA GLY A 127 -13.97 -13.32 24.14
C GLY A 127 -14.30 -14.82 24.22
N HIS A 128 -13.62 -15.67 23.44
CA HIS A 128 -13.69 -17.12 23.53
C HIS A 128 -12.47 -17.64 24.29
N GLY A 129 -12.69 -18.45 25.34
CA GLY A 129 -11.60 -19.08 26.09
C GLY A 129 -10.62 -18.10 26.75
N GLY A 130 -11.05 -16.88 27.10
CA GLY A 130 -10.17 -15.86 27.69
C GLY A 130 -9.23 -15.18 26.69
N VAL A 131 -9.54 -15.20 25.38
CA VAL A 131 -8.75 -14.46 24.40
C VAL A 131 -9.17 -12.99 24.36
N GLY A 132 -8.27 -12.09 24.75
CA GLY A 132 -8.51 -10.65 24.77
C GLY A 132 -8.20 -9.89 23.47
N GLY A 133 -7.94 -10.59 22.36
CA GLY A 133 -7.52 -9.99 21.10
C GLY A 133 -6.10 -9.42 21.15
N ILE A 134 -5.77 -8.51 20.23
CA ILE A 134 -4.46 -7.84 20.18
C ILE A 134 -4.60 -6.45 20.80
N SER A 135 -4.02 -6.25 21.98
CA SER A 135 -4.03 -4.94 22.61
C SER A 135 -3.12 -3.94 21.92
N ASP A 136 -3.44 -2.66 22.08
CA ASP A 136 -2.57 -1.53 21.76
C ASP A 136 -1.13 -1.73 22.24
N ARG A 137 -0.95 -2.17 23.50
CA ARG A 137 0.35 -2.50 24.09
C ARG A 137 1.04 -3.67 23.39
N SER A 138 0.30 -4.71 23.01
CA SER A 138 0.86 -5.86 22.29
C SER A 138 1.29 -5.45 20.88
N LEU A 139 0.43 -4.74 20.15
CA LEU A 139 0.74 -4.25 18.80
C LEU A 139 1.93 -3.27 18.84
N HIS A 140 2.00 -2.38 19.82
CA HIS A 140 3.14 -1.51 20.04
C HIS A 140 4.43 -2.32 20.23
N GLY A 141 4.42 -3.34 21.10
CA GLY A 141 5.56 -4.23 21.31
C GLY A 141 6.02 -4.93 20.03
N MET A 142 5.06 -5.47 19.27
CA MET A 142 5.28 -6.09 17.96
C MET A 142 5.93 -5.10 16.98
N LEU A 143 5.37 -3.90 16.83
CA LEU A 143 5.87 -2.89 15.88
C LEU A 143 7.26 -2.36 16.24
N VAL A 144 7.59 -2.24 17.51
CA VAL A 144 8.95 -1.88 17.96
C VAL A 144 9.96 -3.00 17.68
N ASP A 145 9.56 -4.27 17.83
CA ASP A 145 10.44 -5.39 17.42
C ASP A 145 10.68 -5.38 15.91
N LEU A 146 9.62 -5.16 15.14
CA LEU A 146 9.69 -5.09 13.69
C LEU A 146 10.53 -3.90 13.21
N SER A 147 10.37 -2.72 13.82
CA SER A 147 11.13 -1.54 13.41
C SER A 147 12.62 -1.67 13.69
N LYS A 148 12.98 -2.28 14.84
CA LYS A 148 14.37 -2.62 15.15
C LYS A 148 14.96 -3.61 14.14
N ALA A 149 14.17 -4.58 13.69
CA ALA A 149 14.63 -5.61 12.77
C ALA A 149 14.69 -5.14 11.30
N LYS A 150 13.71 -4.33 10.85
CA LYS A 150 13.44 -4.07 9.42
C LYS A 150 13.43 -2.57 9.04
N GLY A 151 13.59 -1.68 10.00
CA GLY A 151 13.54 -0.23 9.78
C GLY A 151 12.14 0.36 9.93
N ASP A 152 12.01 1.65 9.65
CA ASP A 152 10.84 2.45 10.03
C ASP A 152 9.79 2.65 8.93
N ASN A 153 9.94 1.95 7.81
CA ASN A 153 9.00 1.99 6.69
C ASN A 153 7.81 1.03 6.92
N ILE A 154 7.19 1.17 8.09
CA ILE A 154 6.07 0.37 8.53
C ILE A 154 4.82 1.24 8.51
N THR A 155 3.79 0.81 7.79
CA THR A 155 2.48 1.47 7.79
C THR A 155 1.42 0.51 8.33
N VAL A 156 0.72 0.96 9.37
CA VAL A 156 -0.41 0.25 9.97
C VAL A 156 -1.69 0.94 9.51
N ILE A 157 -2.62 0.18 8.96
CA ILE A 157 -3.92 0.66 8.50
C ILE A 157 -5.00 -0.05 9.29
N LEU A 158 -5.76 0.72 10.08
CA LEU A 158 -6.82 0.21 10.95
C LEU A 158 -8.18 0.72 10.48
N ASP A 159 -9.00 -0.17 9.93
CA ASP A 159 -10.41 0.07 9.64
C ASP A 159 -11.31 -0.52 10.73
N SER A 160 -11.24 0.11 11.90
CA SER A 160 -11.85 -0.30 13.17
C SER A 160 -12.04 0.94 14.07
N CYS A 161 -12.89 0.85 15.11
CA CYS A 161 -12.99 1.86 16.17
C CYS A 161 -13.10 1.22 17.56
N PHE A 162 -12.69 1.96 18.61
CA PHE A 162 -12.48 1.39 19.95
C PHE A 162 -13.42 1.93 21.03
N SER A 163 -13.74 3.22 20.99
CA SER A 163 -14.57 3.87 22.01
C SER A 163 -15.60 4.83 21.40
N PRO A 164 -16.50 4.37 20.52
CA PRO A 164 -17.45 5.25 19.86
C PRO A 164 -18.45 5.84 20.86
N LEU A 165 -18.72 7.16 20.76
CA LEU A 165 -19.67 7.86 21.64
C LEU A 165 -21.10 7.34 21.50
N THR A 166 -21.49 6.91 20.30
CA THR A 166 -22.77 6.25 20.04
C THR A 166 -22.50 4.77 19.74
N ARG A 167 -23.27 3.85 20.34
CA ARG A 167 -23.01 2.40 20.27
C ARG A 167 -24.06 1.66 19.45
N ASP A 168 -24.36 2.20 18.27
CA ASP A 168 -25.23 1.50 17.33
C ASP A 168 -24.52 0.24 16.87
N ARG A 169 -25.16 -0.91 17.13
CA ARG A 169 -24.57 -2.23 16.90
C ARG A 169 -24.52 -2.56 15.42
N HIS A 170 -25.49 -2.08 14.64
CA HIS A 170 -25.58 -2.43 13.23
C HIS A 170 -24.56 -1.61 12.43
N HIS A 171 -23.61 -2.30 11.81
CA HIS A 171 -22.56 -1.75 10.94
C HIS A 171 -21.43 -0.96 11.61
N THR A 172 -21.39 -0.81 12.94
CA THR A 172 -20.22 -0.20 13.59
C THR A 172 -19.14 -1.25 13.81
N ARG A 173 -17.90 -0.95 13.43
CA ARG A 173 -16.72 -1.81 13.62
C ARG A 173 -16.17 -1.74 15.05
N TRP A 174 -17.06 -1.95 16.01
CA TRP A 174 -16.79 -1.98 17.45
C TRP A 174 -17.66 -3.03 18.14
N THR A 175 -17.20 -3.65 19.22
CA THR A 175 -18.01 -4.55 20.07
C THR A 175 -17.73 -4.30 21.56
N PRO A 176 -18.70 -4.49 22.48
CA PRO A 176 -18.40 -4.55 23.90
C PRO A 176 -17.53 -5.76 24.24
N SER A 177 -16.83 -5.68 25.38
CA SER A 177 -15.83 -6.64 25.85
C SER A 177 -16.28 -7.43 27.09
N GLU A 178 -17.59 -7.61 27.29
CA GLU A 178 -18.17 -8.14 28.55
C GLU A 178 -17.63 -9.52 29.00
N LYS A 179 -17.10 -10.32 28.07
CA LYS A 179 -16.54 -11.66 28.35
C LYS A 179 -15.03 -11.67 28.59
N VAL A 180 -14.35 -10.55 28.37
CA VAL A 180 -12.89 -10.44 28.51
C VAL A 180 -12.56 -9.72 29.80
N LEU A 181 -11.68 -10.32 30.59
CA LEU A 181 -11.29 -9.80 31.88
C LEU A 181 -9.88 -9.19 31.80
N PRO A 182 -9.52 -8.26 32.71
CA PRO A 182 -8.20 -7.63 32.68
C PRO A 182 -7.06 -8.66 32.66
N ARG A 183 -7.16 -9.74 33.44
CA ARG A 183 -6.14 -10.81 33.46
C ARG A 183 -5.89 -11.46 32.09
N ASP A 184 -6.89 -11.47 31.21
CA ASP A 184 -6.80 -12.07 29.87
C ASP A 184 -5.89 -11.23 28.96
N LEU A 185 -5.84 -9.91 29.19
CA LEU A 185 -4.89 -9.02 28.52
C LEU A 185 -3.44 -9.29 28.94
N LEU A 186 -3.20 -9.57 30.22
CA LEU A 186 -1.85 -9.91 30.71
C LEU A 186 -1.39 -11.26 30.18
N ALA A 187 -2.26 -12.28 30.24
CA ALA A 187 -1.94 -13.63 29.81
C ALA A 187 -1.64 -13.71 28.30
N GLY A 188 -2.32 -12.88 27.51
CA GLY A 188 -2.12 -12.81 26.06
C GLY A 188 -1.17 -11.70 25.61
N LEU A 189 -0.37 -11.10 26.48
CA LEU A 189 0.48 -10.00 26.05
C LEU A 189 1.61 -10.49 25.14
N TRP A 190 1.92 -9.74 24.09
CA TRP A 190 3.12 -10.01 23.29
C TRP A 190 4.37 -10.04 24.18
N SER A 191 5.21 -11.06 24.02
CA SER A 191 6.29 -11.38 24.97
C SER A 191 7.18 -10.18 25.33
N THR A 192 7.64 -9.42 24.34
CA THR A 192 8.51 -8.26 24.56
C THR A 192 7.77 -7.02 25.09
N ALA A 193 6.44 -6.97 24.97
CA ALA A 193 5.63 -5.85 25.47
C ALA A 193 5.52 -5.85 26.99
N SER A 194 5.64 -7.01 27.65
CA SER A 194 5.60 -7.15 29.11
C SER A 194 6.76 -6.46 29.81
N ALA A 195 7.93 -6.45 29.17
CA ALA A 195 9.17 -5.90 29.72
C ALA A 195 9.36 -4.39 29.43
N ARG A 196 8.40 -3.76 28.76
CA ARG A 196 8.48 -2.36 28.31
C ARG A 196 7.56 -1.46 29.12
N ASP A 197 8.04 -0.25 29.41
CA ASP A 197 7.20 0.83 29.90
C ASP A 197 6.15 1.17 28.83
N TYR A 198 4.92 1.38 29.26
CA TYR A 198 3.80 1.68 28.37
C TYR A 198 2.98 2.85 28.93
N PRO A 199 3.35 4.10 28.62
CA PRO A 199 2.69 5.27 29.19
C PRO A 199 1.19 5.31 28.91
N ARG A 200 0.42 5.93 29.82
CA ARG A 200 -1.05 6.00 29.73
C ARG A 200 -1.55 6.73 28.49
N ASP A 201 -0.76 7.68 28.00
CA ASP A 201 -1.05 8.46 26.81
C ASP A 201 -0.71 7.73 25.52
N VAL A 202 -0.01 6.59 25.57
CA VAL A 202 0.27 5.73 24.42
C VAL A 202 -0.92 4.78 24.20
N GLY A 203 -1.36 4.70 22.95
CA GLY A 203 -2.46 3.86 22.47
C GLY A 203 -2.32 3.68 20.97
N PHE A 204 -3.34 3.17 20.27
CA PHE A 204 -3.24 3.08 18.81
C PHE A 204 -2.97 4.45 18.17
N TYR A 205 -3.61 5.50 18.68
CA TYR A 205 -3.61 6.84 18.07
C TYR A 205 -2.41 7.73 18.42
N ASN A 206 -1.69 7.43 19.50
CA ASN A 206 -0.58 8.26 19.96
C ASN A 206 0.70 7.43 19.95
N THR A 207 1.35 7.41 18.79
CA THR A 207 2.59 6.67 18.57
C THR A 207 3.77 7.62 18.41
N THR A 208 4.78 7.43 19.26
CA THR A 208 6.12 8.03 19.14
C THR A 208 7.09 7.11 18.38
N GLU A 209 6.64 5.92 18.01
CA GLU A 209 7.47 4.88 17.43
C GLU A 209 7.62 5.02 15.92
N ALA A 210 8.59 4.28 15.39
CA ALA A 210 9.01 4.33 14.00
C ALA A 210 8.03 3.60 13.03
N TYR A 211 6.73 3.87 13.15
CA TYR A 211 5.70 3.44 12.20
C TYR A 211 4.68 4.56 11.93
N THR A 212 3.98 4.46 10.81
CA THR A 212 2.88 5.37 10.46
C THR A 212 1.54 4.66 10.65
N LEU A 213 0.62 5.25 11.41
CA LEU A 213 -0.76 4.80 11.51
C LEU A 213 -1.64 5.56 10.52
N LEU A 214 -2.50 4.85 9.80
CA LEU A 214 -3.70 5.37 9.14
C LEU A 214 -4.93 4.70 9.78
N ALA A 215 -5.75 5.47 10.49
CA ALA A 215 -6.95 4.96 11.16
C ALA A 215 -8.22 5.47 10.48
N ALA A 216 -9.24 4.63 10.46
CA ALA A 216 -10.53 4.92 9.86
C ALA A 216 -11.29 6.08 10.51
N CYS A 217 -11.11 6.28 11.81
CA CYS A 217 -11.75 7.36 12.56
C CYS A 217 -10.84 7.89 13.67
N SER A 218 -11.14 9.09 14.19
CA SER A 218 -10.44 9.67 15.34
C SER A 218 -10.92 9.03 16.66
N PRO A 219 -10.21 9.20 17.78
CA PRO A 219 -10.69 8.75 19.09
C PRO A 219 -12.11 9.27 19.38
N GLY A 220 -12.99 8.39 19.88
CA GLY A 220 -14.39 8.73 20.19
C GLY A 220 -15.36 8.61 19.00
N GLU A 221 -14.86 8.51 17.76
CA GLU A 221 -15.69 8.39 16.57
C GLU A 221 -15.97 6.93 16.17
N LYS A 222 -16.73 6.73 15.10
CA LYS A 222 -17.07 5.42 14.56
C LYS A 222 -16.33 5.15 13.26
N ALA A 223 -15.88 3.91 13.11
CA ALA A 223 -15.66 3.29 11.82
C ALA A 223 -16.90 2.44 11.49
N ILE A 224 -17.47 2.64 10.30
CA ILE A 224 -18.69 1.93 9.88
C ILE A 224 -18.49 1.18 8.58
N GLU A 225 -19.27 0.11 8.40
CA GLU A 225 -19.44 -0.58 7.13
C GLU A 225 -20.77 -0.28 6.45
N GLY A 226 -20.83 -0.54 5.16
CA GLY A 226 -22.05 -0.57 4.38
C GLY A 226 -21.97 -1.66 3.32
N LYS A 227 -22.97 -1.71 2.45
CA LYS A 227 -23.06 -2.73 1.39
C LYS A 227 -21.83 -2.81 0.46
N GLU A 228 -21.13 -1.69 0.30
CA GLU A 228 -19.97 -1.55 -0.60
C GLU A 228 -18.62 -1.76 0.10
N GLY A 229 -18.59 -2.06 1.40
CA GLY A 229 -17.35 -2.13 2.17
C GLY A 229 -17.33 -1.28 3.44
N GLY A 230 -16.20 -1.29 4.12
CA GLY A 230 -15.87 -0.30 5.14
C GLY A 230 -15.77 1.08 4.53
N LYS A 231 -16.43 2.08 5.12
CA LYS A 231 -16.44 3.45 4.56
C LYS A 231 -15.02 4.00 4.37
N PHE A 232 -14.09 3.67 5.27
CA PHE A 232 -12.70 4.07 5.13
C PHE A 232 -12.00 3.30 4.01
N THR A 233 -12.05 1.96 4.02
CA THR A 233 -11.36 1.14 3.01
C THR A 233 -11.86 1.42 1.59
N THR A 234 -13.18 1.52 1.38
CA THR A 234 -13.74 1.84 0.06
C THR A 234 -13.24 3.20 -0.43
N THR A 235 -13.31 4.25 0.41
CA THR A 235 -12.80 5.58 0.02
C THR A 235 -11.28 5.61 -0.13
N LEU A 236 -10.52 4.83 0.64
CA LEU A 236 -9.07 4.69 0.49
C LEU A 236 -8.71 4.18 -0.90
N LEU A 237 -9.38 3.10 -1.34
CA LEU A 237 -9.14 2.49 -2.65
C LEU A 237 -9.58 3.39 -3.80
N GLU A 238 -10.70 4.11 -3.67
CA GLU A 238 -11.12 5.12 -4.65
C GLU A 238 -10.10 6.26 -4.75
N THR A 239 -9.69 6.81 -3.61
CA THR A 239 -8.72 7.91 -3.55
C THR A 239 -7.37 7.48 -4.13
N ALA A 240 -6.93 6.26 -3.85
CA ALA A 240 -5.70 5.71 -4.40
C ALA A 240 -5.69 5.66 -5.95
N ARG A 241 -6.87 5.61 -6.59
CA ARG A 241 -7.00 5.66 -8.05
C ARG A 241 -7.07 7.07 -8.62
N GLU A 242 -7.10 8.11 -7.80
CA GLU A 242 -7.26 9.50 -8.24
C GLU A 242 -6.06 10.39 -7.88
N VAL A 243 -5.15 9.88 -7.04
CA VAL A 243 -3.98 10.63 -6.56
C VAL A 243 -2.68 10.00 -7.03
N ALA A 244 -1.68 10.86 -7.22
CA ALA A 244 -0.33 10.44 -7.56
C ALA A 244 0.37 9.84 -6.32
N LEU A 245 0.13 8.55 -6.06
CA LEU A 245 0.56 7.86 -4.84
C LEU A 245 2.06 7.94 -4.57
N HIS A 246 2.90 7.96 -5.61
CA HIS A 246 4.36 8.08 -5.47
C HIS A 246 4.81 9.38 -4.79
N ASN A 247 3.95 10.39 -4.70
CA ASN A 247 4.26 11.70 -4.12
C ASN A 247 3.29 12.13 -3.01
N VAL A 248 2.14 11.48 -2.87
CA VAL A 248 1.18 11.85 -1.81
C VAL A 248 1.68 11.35 -0.47
N SER A 249 1.79 12.25 0.52
CA SER A 249 2.14 11.85 1.87
C SER A 249 1.01 11.12 2.58
N CYS A 250 1.31 10.38 3.65
CA CYS A 250 0.28 9.77 4.50
C CYS A 250 -0.73 10.81 5.04
N ALA A 251 -0.25 11.97 5.49
CA ALA A 251 -1.10 13.09 5.90
C ALA A 251 -1.90 13.69 4.72
N GLY A 252 -1.29 13.77 3.53
CA GLY A 252 -1.96 14.18 2.30
C GLY A 252 -3.09 13.23 1.91
N MET A 253 -2.85 11.92 1.99
CA MET A 253 -3.85 10.88 1.78
C MET A 253 -5.03 11.08 2.72
N ILE A 254 -4.80 11.20 4.03
CA ILE A 254 -5.87 11.48 5.01
C ILE A 254 -6.66 12.75 4.68
N LYS A 255 -5.98 13.81 4.20
CA LYS A 255 -6.67 15.05 3.78
C LYS A 255 -7.63 14.78 2.61
N HIS A 256 -7.22 13.99 1.62
CA HIS A 256 -8.12 13.56 0.54
C HIS A 256 -9.27 12.72 1.06
N LEU A 257 -9.01 11.72 1.92
CA LEU A 257 -10.06 10.88 2.50
C LEU A 257 -11.09 11.70 3.27
N ARG A 258 -10.66 12.68 4.08
CA ARG A 258 -11.54 13.58 4.82
C ARG A 258 -12.43 14.45 3.93
N SER A 259 -11.98 14.78 2.72
CA SER A 259 -12.82 15.54 1.77
C SER A 259 -13.93 14.71 1.16
N LYS A 260 -13.77 13.38 1.13
CA LYS A 260 -14.71 12.42 0.54
C LYS A 260 -15.62 11.75 1.57
N ILE A 261 -15.06 11.42 2.73
CA ILE A 261 -15.79 10.82 3.85
C ILE A 261 -16.60 11.96 4.51
N GLY A 262 -17.90 12.01 4.20
CA GLY A 262 -18.84 12.94 4.84
C GLY A 262 -18.98 12.71 6.36
N GLY A 263 -19.78 13.56 7.03
CA GLY A 263 -19.91 13.61 8.49
C GLY A 263 -20.14 12.26 9.18
N GLY A 264 -19.57 12.09 10.37
CA GLY A 264 -19.73 10.91 11.24
C GLY A 264 -18.51 9.98 11.36
N GLN A 265 -17.50 10.15 10.50
CA GLN A 265 -16.24 9.40 10.55
C GLN A 265 -15.11 10.29 10.02
N ARG A 266 -14.06 10.55 10.81
CA ARG A 266 -12.92 11.38 10.38
C ARG A 266 -11.64 10.55 10.43
N PRO A 267 -11.15 10.09 9.26
CA PRO A 267 -9.88 9.39 9.17
C PRO A 267 -8.74 10.19 9.79
N PHE A 268 -7.74 9.49 10.30
CA PHE A 268 -6.64 10.08 11.04
C PHE A 268 -5.32 9.40 10.70
N ALA A 269 -4.22 10.16 10.79
CA ALA A 269 -2.88 9.61 10.70
C ALA A 269 -2.02 10.08 11.86
N ALA A 270 -1.17 9.20 12.37
CA ALA A 270 -0.21 9.47 13.43
C ALA A 270 1.14 8.80 13.16
N GLY A 271 2.16 9.27 13.88
CA GLY A 271 3.52 8.79 13.82
C GLY A 271 4.51 9.80 13.24
N PRO A 272 5.82 9.57 13.41
CA PRO A 272 6.88 10.49 12.98
C PRO A 272 6.94 10.65 11.46
N ASN A 273 6.49 9.62 10.73
CA ASN A 273 6.66 9.50 9.29
C ASN A 273 5.41 9.90 8.48
N VAL A 274 4.40 10.55 9.09
CA VAL A 274 3.15 10.95 8.41
C VAL A 274 3.35 11.91 7.22
N LYS A 275 4.48 12.61 7.16
CA LYS A 275 4.84 13.51 6.05
C LYS A 275 5.54 12.79 4.89
N ARG A 276 5.99 11.54 5.08
CA ARG A 276 6.59 10.74 3.99
C ARG A 276 5.52 10.33 2.97
N PRO A 277 5.90 10.12 1.69
CA PRO A 277 5.03 9.50 0.70
C PRO A 277 4.44 8.19 1.21
N ILE A 278 3.26 7.82 0.73
CA ILE A 278 2.64 6.55 1.10
C ILE A 278 3.60 5.40 0.77
N PHE A 279 3.85 4.55 1.77
CA PHE A 279 4.81 3.44 1.67
C PHE A 279 6.21 3.90 1.27
N ASP A 280 6.62 5.12 1.62
CA ASP A 280 7.89 5.75 1.22
C ASP A 280 8.16 5.68 -0.29
N ALA A 281 7.08 5.75 -1.07
CA ALA A 281 7.05 5.59 -2.52
C ALA A 281 7.58 4.23 -3.06
N VAL A 282 7.82 3.27 -2.17
CA VAL A 282 8.48 2.00 -2.45
C VAL A 282 7.91 1.21 -3.64
N PRO A 283 6.60 0.96 -3.71
CA PRO A 283 6.04 0.14 -4.78
C PRO A 283 5.95 0.88 -6.12
N PHE A 284 6.20 2.19 -6.16
CA PHE A 284 6.05 3.01 -7.36
C PHE A 284 7.39 3.14 -8.06
N VAL A 285 7.72 2.16 -8.89
CA VAL A 285 8.96 2.16 -9.69
C VAL A 285 8.75 2.89 -11.03
N PRO A 286 9.78 3.55 -11.58
CA PRO A 286 9.72 4.11 -12.93
C PRO A 286 9.36 3.06 -13.99
N ASP A 287 8.41 3.40 -14.87
CA ASP A 287 8.01 2.60 -16.02
C ASP A 287 8.82 3.01 -17.25
N GLY A 288 9.65 2.09 -17.75
CA GLY A 288 10.50 2.30 -18.92
C GLY A 288 9.76 2.53 -20.24
N ARG A 289 8.42 2.44 -20.27
CA ARG A 289 7.59 2.79 -21.43
C ARG A 289 7.32 4.29 -21.56
N TYR A 290 7.72 5.07 -20.55
CA TYR A 290 7.62 6.52 -20.55
C TYR A 290 8.99 7.13 -20.80
N PHE A 291 9.04 8.09 -21.71
CA PHE A 291 10.28 8.70 -22.18
C PHE A 291 10.28 10.17 -21.78
N GLN A 292 11.41 10.64 -21.25
CA GLN A 292 11.55 12.02 -20.83
C GLN A 292 11.38 12.95 -22.03
N THR A 293 10.75 14.09 -21.78
CA THR A 293 10.52 15.11 -22.79
C THR A 293 11.15 16.43 -22.38
N ASP A 294 11.71 17.15 -23.35
CA ASP A 294 12.19 18.50 -23.15
C ASP A 294 11.23 19.50 -23.81
N LEU A 295 11.04 20.63 -23.15
CA LEU A 295 10.37 21.79 -23.73
C LEU A 295 11.23 22.35 -24.87
N ALA A 296 10.64 22.46 -26.05
CA ALA A 296 11.11 23.44 -27.02
C ALA A 296 10.63 24.84 -26.58
N HIS A 297 11.20 25.90 -27.16
CA HIS A 297 10.76 27.28 -26.90
C HIS A 297 9.28 27.53 -27.27
N ASP A 298 8.69 26.69 -28.14
CA ASP A 298 7.29 26.72 -28.50
C ASP A 298 6.47 25.81 -27.58
N PRO A 299 5.45 26.33 -26.86
CA PRO A 299 4.60 25.53 -25.95
C PRO A 299 3.73 24.46 -26.65
N LYS A 300 3.73 24.42 -27.99
CA LYS A 300 3.07 23.38 -28.79
C LYS A 300 4.04 22.32 -29.33
N LEU A 301 5.34 22.53 -29.18
CA LEU A 301 6.38 21.64 -29.70
C LEU A 301 7.10 20.94 -28.55
N LEU A 302 7.10 19.61 -28.57
CA LEU A 302 7.72 18.78 -27.55
C LEU A 302 8.86 17.98 -28.17
N ARG A 303 10.04 18.03 -27.54
CA ARG A 303 11.13 17.12 -27.88
C ARG A 303 10.97 15.84 -27.08
N ILE A 304 10.97 14.70 -27.75
CA ILE A 304 10.85 13.38 -27.12
C ILE A 304 12.16 12.62 -27.33
N GLY A 305 12.68 12.01 -26.27
CA GLY A 305 13.90 11.17 -26.29
C GLY A 305 13.76 9.83 -27.04
N LEU A 306 12.93 9.79 -28.08
CA LEU A 306 12.74 8.65 -28.98
C LEU A 306 12.78 9.11 -30.44
N GLY A 307 13.39 8.29 -31.29
CA GLY A 307 13.70 8.62 -32.68
C GLY A 307 13.69 7.40 -33.60
N ALA A 308 14.22 7.55 -34.81
CA ALA A 308 14.17 6.53 -35.87
C ALA A 308 14.74 5.17 -35.45
N VAL A 309 15.83 5.14 -34.66
CA VAL A 309 16.44 3.87 -34.19
C VAL A 309 15.53 3.10 -33.23
N HIS A 310 14.60 3.80 -32.60
CA HIS A 310 13.58 3.22 -31.74
C HIS A 310 12.30 2.85 -32.51
N GLY A 311 12.29 3.05 -33.84
CA GLY A 311 11.15 2.77 -34.71
C GLY A 311 10.14 3.92 -34.84
N VAL A 312 10.44 5.11 -34.31
CA VAL A 312 9.54 6.27 -34.44
C VAL A 312 9.57 6.78 -35.87
N VAL A 313 8.39 7.02 -36.46
CA VAL A 313 8.23 7.69 -37.76
C VAL A 313 7.30 8.90 -37.64
N GLU A 314 7.33 9.80 -38.60
CA GLU A 314 6.37 10.92 -38.69
C GLU A 314 4.93 10.42 -38.59
N GLY A 315 4.09 11.15 -37.84
CA GLY A 315 2.71 10.76 -37.52
C GLY A 315 2.56 9.76 -36.38
N THR A 316 3.65 9.22 -35.80
CA THR A 316 3.58 8.43 -34.55
C THR A 316 2.95 9.29 -33.45
N GLU A 317 2.00 8.74 -32.70
CA GLU A 317 1.30 9.45 -31.63
C GLU A 317 1.83 9.06 -30.25
N PHE A 318 2.00 10.08 -29.42
CA PHE A 318 2.33 9.94 -28.00
C PHE A 318 1.25 10.57 -27.14
N SER A 319 0.98 9.97 -25.99
CA SER A 319 0.32 10.65 -24.87
C SER A 319 1.37 11.27 -23.95
N VAL A 320 1.10 12.47 -23.44
CA VAL A 320 1.98 13.22 -22.54
C VAL A 320 1.44 13.10 -21.11
N HIS A 321 2.32 12.91 -20.13
CA HIS A 321 2.00 12.57 -18.75
C HIS A 321 2.87 13.34 -17.76
N LYS A 322 2.43 13.46 -16.51
CA LYS A 322 3.15 14.20 -15.45
C LYS A 322 4.36 13.46 -14.89
N HIS A 323 4.30 12.12 -14.86
CA HIS A 323 5.37 11.28 -14.32
C HIS A 323 5.44 9.94 -15.07
N ASN A 324 6.33 9.04 -14.65
CA ASN A 324 6.51 7.70 -15.22
C ASN A 324 6.34 6.56 -14.21
N TYR A 325 5.98 6.81 -12.95
CA TYR A 325 5.84 5.75 -11.95
C TYR A 325 4.64 4.80 -12.18
N CYS A 326 4.91 3.49 -12.14
CA CYS A 326 3.93 2.41 -12.12
C CYS A 326 2.99 2.51 -10.90
N GLY A 327 1.74 2.06 -11.03
CA GLY A 327 0.81 1.92 -9.91
C GLY A 327 0.32 3.24 -9.28
N SER A 328 0.75 4.38 -9.81
CA SER A 328 0.33 5.73 -9.40
C SER A 328 -0.56 6.36 -10.48
N TRP A 329 -1.61 7.07 -10.07
CA TRP A 329 -2.53 7.73 -10.99
C TRP A 329 -1.81 8.73 -11.90
N ASN A 330 -1.92 8.55 -13.22
CA ASN A 330 -1.17 9.30 -14.22
C ASN A 330 -1.94 9.52 -15.54
N PRO A 331 -3.04 10.30 -15.52
CA PRO A 331 -3.84 10.53 -16.72
C PRO A 331 -3.06 11.33 -17.78
N PRO A 332 -3.36 11.14 -19.07
CA PRO A 332 -2.72 11.90 -20.13
C PRO A 332 -3.13 13.39 -20.06
N LEU A 333 -2.13 14.26 -20.13
CA LEU A 333 -2.28 15.72 -20.23
C LEU A 333 -2.64 16.18 -21.64
N ALA A 334 -2.05 15.52 -22.65
CA ALA A 334 -2.21 15.85 -24.05
C ALA A 334 -1.86 14.65 -24.94
N ASN A 335 -2.27 14.72 -26.21
CA ASN A 335 -1.77 13.84 -27.26
C ASN A 335 -0.98 14.67 -28.27
N VAL A 336 0.19 14.18 -28.65
CA VAL A 336 1.09 14.84 -29.62
C VAL A 336 1.36 13.89 -30.78
N SER A 337 1.58 14.45 -31.97
CA SER A 337 1.95 13.69 -33.16
C SER A 337 3.33 14.11 -33.65
N VAL A 338 4.18 13.13 -33.93
CA VAL A 338 5.54 13.37 -34.40
C VAL A 338 5.53 14.08 -35.76
N THR A 339 6.26 15.18 -35.86
CA THR A 339 6.41 15.97 -37.08
C THR A 339 7.79 15.84 -37.70
N HIS A 340 8.82 15.62 -36.90
CA HIS A 340 10.19 15.45 -37.37
C HIS A 340 10.89 14.36 -36.56
N VAL A 341 11.66 13.51 -37.23
CA VAL A 341 12.34 12.38 -36.62
C VAL A 341 13.84 12.50 -36.82
N TYR A 342 14.60 12.35 -35.73
CA TYR A 342 16.05 12.25 -35.71
C TYR A 342 16.44 10.83 -35.28
N PRO A 343 17.74 10.44 -35.34
CA PRO A 343 18.15 9.08 -35.00
C PRO A 343 17.68 8.65 -33.60
N THR A 344 17.93 9.45 -32.57
CA THR A 344 17.65 9.10 -31.16
C THR A 344 16.52 9.90 -30.50
N TRP A 345 15.99 10.92 -31.18
CA TRP A 345 14.94 11.80 -30.64
C TRP A 345 14.00 12.29 -31.75
N SER A 346 12.90 12.93 -31.40
CA SER A 346 11.93 13.48 -32.35
C SER A 346 11.25 14.74 -31.81
N PHE A 347 10.67 15.52 -32.71
CA PHE A 347 9.73 16.58 -32.37
C PHE A 347 8.30 16.13 -32.59
N ALA A 348 7.44 16.43 -31.63
CA ALA A 348 6.01 16.19 -31.70
C ALA A 348 5.23 17.47 -31.44
N HIS A 349 4.13 17.65 -32.18
CA HIS A 349 3.29 18.84 -32.11
C HIS A 349 1.90 18.51 -31.57
N THR A 350 1.29 19.46 -30.87
CA THR A 350 -0.10 19.40 -30.38
C THR A 350 -0.92 20.58 -30.88
N LYS A 351 -2.24 20.39 -31.01
CA LYS A 351 -3.17 21.45 -31.41
C LYS A 351 -3.31 22.55 -30.34
N SER A 352 -3.24 22.17 -29.07
CA SER A 352 -3.37 23.08 -27.92
C SER A 352 -2.08 23.07 -27.11
N PRO A 353 -1.69 24.19 -26.48
CA PRO A 353 -0.52 24.24 -25.60
C PRO A 353 -0.55 23.12 -24.55
N ILE A 354 0.61 22.51 -24.29
CA ILE A 354 0.71 21.47 -23.27
C ILE A 354 0.81 22.16 -21.90
N PRO A 355 -0.04 21.84 -20.92
CA PRO A 355 0.13 22.31 -19.55
C PRO A 355 1.30 21.55 -18.91
N ILE A 356 2.52 22.06 -19.11
CA ILE A 356 3.75 21.38 -18.70
C ILE A 356 4.05 21.70 -17.24
N PRO A 357 4.20 20.69 -16.37
CA PRO A 357 4.65 20.87 -15.00
C PRO A 357 6.06 21.48 -14.92
N PRO A 358 6.41 22.17 -13.82
CA PRO A 358 7.76 22.68 -13.59
C PRO A 358 8.85 21.61 -13.69
N ASP A 359 8.53 20.39 -13.28
CA ASP A 359 9.47 19.25 -13.24
C ASP A 359 9.56 18.49 -14.58
N GLY A 360 8.93 19.00 -15.64
CA GLY A 360 8.90 18.39 -16.96
C GLY A 360 7.74 17.41 -17.16
N CYS A 361 7.79 16.70 -18.29
CA CYS A 361 6.77 15.77 -18.76
C CYS A 361 7.40 14.46 -19.25
N TRP A 362 6.53 13.46 -19.41
CA TRP A 362 6.87 12.15 -19.94
C TRP A 362 5.96 11.80 -21.11
N ALA A 363 6.50 11.18 -22.16
CA ALA A 363 5.75 10.73 -23.32
C ALA A 363 5.66 9.21 -23.34
N GLN A 364 4.47 8.67 -23.63
CA GLN A 364 4.24 7.25 -23.84
C GLN A 364 3.69 7.02 -25.25
N ILE A 365 4.19 6.00 -25.94
CA ILE A 365 3.70 5.68 -27.29
C ILE A 365 2.25 5.22 -27.20
N ARG A 366 1.38 5.95 -27.89
CA ARG A 366 -0.05 5.65 -27.99
C ARG A 366 -0.38 4.89 -29.26
N ARG A 367 0.21 5.30 -30.39
CA ARG A 367 -0.01 4.67 -31.69
C ARG A 367 1.21 4.82 -32.58
N TRP A 368 1.74 3.69 -33.05
CA TRP A 368 2.75 3.65 -34.11
C TRP A 368 2.12 4.04 -35.46
N ASN A 369 2.83 4.84 -36.26
CA ASN A 369 2.40 5.16 -37.64
C ASN A 369 3.16 4.33 -38.70
N ASN A 370 3.71 3.20 -38.28
CA ASN A 370 4.53 2.36 -39.13
C ASN A 370 3.62 1.48 -39.98
N ARG A 371 3.59 1.71 -41.30
CA ARG A 371 2.96 0.77 -42.25
C ARG A 371 3.91 -0.39 -42.51
N GLY A 372 3.98 -1.35 -41.60
CA GLY A 372 4.74 -2.58 -41.81
C GLY A 372 5.36 -3.14 -40.53
N SER A 373 5.23 -4.46 -40.35
CA SER A 373 5.84 -5.24 -39.28
C SER A 373 7.36 -5.14 -39.33
N PHE A 374 7.96 -4.56 -38.31
CA PHE A 374 9.41 -4.65 -38.13
C PHE A 374 9.76 -6.07 -37.67
N SER A 375 10.32 -6.88 -38.55
CA SER A 375 11.05 -8.08 -38.14
C SER A 375 12.45 -7.67 -37.69
N LEU A 376 12.72 -7.76 -36.39
CA LEU A 376 14.08 -7.70 -35.86
C LEU A 376 14.87 -8.90 -36.40
N GLN A 377 15.63 -8.71 -37.48
CA GLN A 377 16.69 -9.65 -37.84
C GLN A 377 17.90 -9.37 -36.94
N SER A 378 17.92 -10.06 -35.80
CA SER A 378 19.17 -10.31 -35.09
C SER A 378 20.10 -11.09 -36.04
N LYS A 379 21.12 -10.42 -36.58
CA LYS A 379 22.24 -11.11 -37.22
C LYS A 379 22.97 -11.88 -36.12
N LYS A 380 22.64 -13.16 -35.97
CA LYS A 380 23.53 -14.10 -35.29
C LYS A 380 24.78 -14.27 -36.14
N SER A 381 25.92 -14.00 -35.53
CA SER A 381 27.24 -14.38 -36.03
C SER A 381 27.22 -15.85 -36.46
N SER A 382 27.77 -16.10 -37.64
CA SER A 382 27.74 -17.35 -38.37
C SER A 382 28.46 -18.49 -37.64
N SER A 383 27.71 -19.53 -37.27
CA SER A 383 28.15 -20.92 -37.42
C SER A 383 26.95 -21.86 -37.46
N ALA A 384 27.08 -22.91 -38.28
CA ALA A 384 26.18 -24.05 -38.50
C ALA A 384 24.99 -23.88 -39.47
N MET A 385 25.17 -24.51 -40.65
CA MET A 385 24.13 -24.95 -41.57
C MET A 385 23.01 -25.73 -40.86
N ARG A 386 21.75 -25.40 -41.16
CA ARG A 386 20.66 -26.37 -41.47
C ARG A 386 19.41 -25.62 -41.99
N ARG A 387 18.67 -26.32 -42.86
CA ARG A 387 17.57 -25.86 -43.74
C ARG A 387 16.39 -25.20 -43.00
N PRO A 388 15.59 -24.32 -43.65
CA PRO A 388 14.46 -23.66 -43.02
C PRO A 388 13.21 -24.54 -42.99
N SER A 389 12.63 -24.74 -41.80
CA SER A 389 11.23 -25.13 -41.63
C SER A 389 10.43 -23.92 -41.16
N ARG A 390 9.35 -23.59 -41.87
CA ARG A 390 8.38 -22.56 -41.47
C ARG A 390 7.66 -23.02 -40.19
N VAL A 391 7.70 -22.19 -39.13
CA VAL A 391 6.86 -22.32 -37.95
C VAL A 391 6.24 -20.96 -37.65
N SER A 392 4.91 -20.90 -37.51
CA SER A 392 4.16 -19.70 -37.14
C SER A 392 4.21 -19.48 -35.62
N LEU A 393 4.44 -18.24 -35.20
CA LEU A 393 4.47 -17.84 -33.80
C LEU A 393 3.06 -17.54 -33.28
N GLN A 394 2.34 -18.58 -32.85
CA GLN A 394 1.27 -18.47 -31.86
C GLN A 394 1.60 -19.23 -30.56
N SER A 395 2.82 -19.74 -30.41
CA SER A 395 3.22 -20.52 -29.24
C SER A 395 4.69 -20.25 -28.95
N LEU A 396 4.99 -19.26 -28.11
CA LEU A 396 6.23 -19.13 -27.33
C LEU A 396 6.14 -17.90 -26.40
N ALA A 397 5.11 -17.90 -25.56
CA ALA A 397 5.02 -17.04 -24.39
C ALA A 397 4.95 -17.94 -23.15
N ARG A 398 5.95 -18.79 -22.97
CA ARG A 398 6.22 -19.56 -21.75
C ARG A 398 7.64 -20.10 -21.87
N SER A 399 8.40 -19.95 -20.79
CA SER A 399 9.78 -20.40 -20.62
C SER A 399 10.82 -19.43 -21.18
N PHE A 400 11.38 -18.57 -20.33
CA PHE A 400 12.82 -18.33 -20.17
C PHE A 400 13.05 -17.26 -19.09
N LEU A 401 12.98 -17.67 -17.82
CA LEU A 401 13.67 -17.00 -16.71
C LEU A 401 14.05 -18.09 -15.72
N LEU A 402 15.20 -18.74 -15.95
CA LEU A 402 15.92 -19.52 -14.96
C LEU A 402 17.42 -19.46 -15.27
N PHE A 403 18.14 -18.90 -14.29
CA PHE A 403 19.55 -19.09 -13.92
C PHE A 403 20.67 -18.20 -14.49
N PRO A 404 21.75 -18.01 -13.67
CA PRO A 404 22.47 -16.75 -13.47
C PRO A 404 23.95 -16.91 -13.88
N LYS A 405 24.78 -15.89 -13.61
CA LYS A 405 26.26 -15.88 -13.51
C LYS A 405 26.71 -14.41 -13.58
N MET A 406 27.69 -13.89 -12.85
CA MET A 406 28.67 -14.33 -11.84
C MET A 406 28.93 -13.13 -10.94
#